data_AF-A0A1H3AZE7-F1
#
_entry.id   AF-A0A1H3AZE7-F1
#
_cell.length_a   1.000
_cell.length_b   1.000
_cell.length_c   1.000
_cell.angle_alpha   90.00
_cell.angle_beta   90.00
_cell.angle_gamma   90.00
#
_symmetry.space_group_name_H-M   'P 1'
#
loop_
_entity.id
_entity.type
_entity.pdbx_description
1 polymer ?
#
loop_
_entity_poly.entity_id
_entity_poly.type
_entity_poly.pdbx_seq_one_letter_code
_entity_poly.pdbx_strand_id
1 'polypeptide(L)' 'MTEEEARKIATHRHYKGGLYRYIGVARHSETEEAMVVYEHLWPHAPGLWVRPAELFNGLLENGARRFAPL' A
#
# COMPACT_ATOMS: atom_id res chain seq x y z
N MET A 1 14.50 5.14 6.18
CA MET A 1 14.59 4.10 7.23
C MET A 1 15.26 2.87 6.64
N THR A 2 15.91 2.06 7.46
CA THR A 2 16.41 0.74 7.05
C THR A 2 15.23 -0.20 6.78
N GLU A 3 15.47 -1.32 6.10
CA GLU A 3 14.43 -2.33 5.90
C GLU A 3 13.93 -2.89 7.24
N GLU A 4 14.82 -3.10 8.21
CA GLU A 4 14.48 -3.62 9.54
C GLU A 4 13.58 -2.65 10.32
N GLU A 5 13.89 -1.35 10.26
CA GLU A 5 13.04 -0.30 10.83
C GLU A 5 11.66 -0.28 10.15
N ALA A 6 11.62 -0.37 8.82
CA ALA A 6 10.37 -0.40 8.07
C ALA A 6 9.50 -1.61 8.45
N ARG A 7 10.09 -2.80 8.60
CA ARG A 7 9.37 -4.03 8.97
C ARG A 7 8.65 -3.94 10.32
N LYS A 8 9.13 -3.10 11.25
CA LYS A 8 8.49 -2.91 12.56
C LYS A 8 7.16 -2.17 12.48
N ILE A 9 6.92 -1.39 11.44
CA ILE A 9 5.73 -0.54 11.29
C ILE A 9 4.95 -0.78 9.99
N ALA A 10 5.49 -1.57 9.06
CA ALA A 10 4.83 -1.93 7.82
C ALA A 10 3.65 -2.86 8.10
N THR A 11 2.53 -2.61 7.43
CA THR A 11 1.34 -3.46 7.50
C THR A 11 1.12 -4.24 6.21
N HIS A 12 1.76 -3.83 5.11
CA HIS A 12 1.62 -4.47 3.80
C HIS A 12 2.97 -4.55 3.06
N ARG A 13 3.09 -5.58 2.23
CA ARG A 13 4.18 -5.76 1.26
C ARG A 13 3.61 -5.79 -0.14
N HIS A 14 4.15 -4.94 -1.01
CA HIS A 14 3.82 -4.99 -2.43
C HIS A 14 4.48 -6.22 -3.08
N TYR A 15 3.88 -6.80 -4.11
CA TYR A 15 4.43 -7.98 -4.79
C TYR A 15 5.85 -7.78 -5.34
N LYS A 16 6.28 -6.53 -5.58
CA LYS A 16 7.65 -6.17 -5.97
C LYS A 16 8.63 -6.04 -4.78
N GLY A 17 8.22 -6.37 -3.57
CA GLY A 17 9.08 -6.41 -2.38
C GLY A 17 9.03 -5.17 -1.47
N GLY A 18 8.50 -4.04 -1.94
CA GLY A 18 8.41 -2.80 -1.15
C GLY A 18 7.52 -2.93 0.09
N LEU A 19 7.85 -2.17 1.14
CA LEU A 19 7.15 -2.14 2.42
C LEU A 19 6.31 -0.88 2.56
N TYR A 20 5.08 -1.06 3.02
CA TYR A 20 4.09 -0.01 3.10
C TYR A 20 3.29 -0.08 4.40
N ARG A 21 2.81 1.07 4.85
CA ARG A 21 1.88 1.21 5.97
C ARG A 21 0.53 1.68 5.45
N TYR A 22 -0.47 0.81 5.56
CA TYR A 22 -1.87 1.17 5.35
C TYR A 22 -2.33 2.16 6.41
N ILE A 23 -3.03 3.22 5.98
CA ILE A 23 -3.57 4.26 6.87
C ILE A 23 -5.10 4.15 6.94
N GLY A 24 -5.79 4.09 5.79
CA GLY A 24 -7.25 4.03 5.75
C GLY A 24 -7.82 4.11 4.34
N VAL A 25 -9.15 4.12 4.25
CA VAL A 25 -9.87 4.41 3.00
C VAL A 25 -10.43 5.83 3.06
N ALA A 26 -10.17 6.62 2.02
CA ALA A 26 -10.75 7.94 1.79
C ALA A 26 -11.70 7.89 0.58
N ARG A 27 -12.51 8.93 0.39
CA ARG A 27 -13.39 9.08 -0.78
C ARG A 27 -12.83 10.15 -1.71
N HIS A 28 -12.69 9.83 -3.00
CA HIS A 28 -12.29 10.81 -4.00
C HIS A 28 -13.39 11.85 -4.19
N SER A 29 -13.08 13.14 -4.05
CA SER A 29 -14.12 14.18 -3.97
C SER A 29 -14.86 14.44 -5.27
N GLU A 30 -14.23 14.17 -6.42
CA GLU A 30 -14.83 14.43 -7.73
C GLU A 30 -15.59 13.22 -8.29
N THR A 31 -15.19 12.01 -7.91
CA THR A 31 -15.73 10.75 -8.48
C THR A 31 -16.43 9.87 -7.45
N GLU A 32 -16.34 10.21 -6.18
CA GLU A 32 -16.83 9.43 -5.03
C GLU A 32 -16.21 8.02 -4.89
N GLU A 33 -15.16 7.71 -5.65
CA GLU A 33 -14.49 6.41 -5.60
C GLU A 33 -13.75 6.19 -4.28
N ALA A 34 -13.77 4.95 -3.80
CA ALA A 34 -13.02 4.54 -2.62
C ALA A 34 -11.53 4.45 -2.94
N MET A 35 -10.71 5.15 -2.16
CA MET A 35 -9.26 5.25 -2.33
C MET A 35 -8.54 4.77 -1.08
N VAL A 36 -7.57 3.87 -1.21
CA VAL A 36 -6.68 3.52 -0.10
C VAL A 36 -5.60 4.58 0.04
N VAL A 37 -5.49 5.14 1.24
CA VAL A 37 -4.38 6.00 1.67
C VAL A 37 -3.36 5.14 2.40
N TYR A 38 -2.12 5.22 1.97
CA TYR A 38 -1.02 4.41 2.50
C TYR A 38 0.30 5.15 2.38
N GLU A 39 1.28 4.73 3.16
CA GLU A 39 2.62 5.31 3.17
C GLU A 39 3.63 4.30 2.62
N HIS A 40 4.47 4.74 1.70
CA HIS A 40 5.66 4.00 1.30
C HIS A 40 6.71 4.13 2.41
N LEU A 41 7.36 3.03 2.82
CA LEU A 41 8.36 3.04 3.89
C LEU A 41 9.77 2.70 3.40
N TRP A 42 9.90 1.76 2.47
CA TRP A 42 11.16 1.22 1.96
C TRP A 42 10.95 0.51 0.61
N PRO A 43 11.90 0.58 -0.37
CA PRO A 43 13.30 1.02 -0.27
C PRO A 43 13.59 2.50 -0.53
N HIS A 44 12.65 3.22 -1.12
CA HIS A 44 12.76 4.65 -1.40
C HIS A 44 12.41 5.52 -0.17
N ALA A 45 12.53 6.84 -0.34
CA ALA A 45 12.12 7.79 0.68
C ALA A 45 10.66 7.58 1.11
N PRO A 46 10.32 7.76 2.39
CA PRO A 46 8.94 7.67 2.83
C PRO A 46 8.05 8.74 2.21
N GLY A 47 6.77 8.41 2.01
CA GLY A 47 5.81 9.35 1.47
C GLY A 47 4.39 8.80 1.41
N LEU A 48 3.40 9.68 1.45
CA LEU A 48 1.99 9.33 1.34
C LEU A 48 1.59 9.12 -0.13
N TRP A 49 0.82 8.06 -0.35
CA TRP A 49 0.27 7.67 -1.64
C TRP A 49 -1.21 7.40 -1.50
N VAL A 50 -1.91 7.54 -2.63
CA VAL A 50 -3.32 7.20 -2.77
C VAL A 50 -3.51 6.33 -4.01
N ARG A 51 -4.40 5.34 -3.93
CA ARG A 51 -4.71 4.42 -5.03
C ARG A 51 -6.17 3.97 -4.96
N PRO A 52 -6.86 3.71 -6.09
CA PRO A 52 -8.17 3.08 -6.06
C PRO A 52 -8.18 1.80 -5.23
N ALA A 53 -9.18 1.67 -4.35
CA ALA A 53 -9.25 0.56 -3.39
C ALA A 53 -9.30 -0.80 -4.08
N GLU A 54 -10.02 -0.90 -5.20
CA GLU A 54 -10.08 -2.13 -6.00
C GLU A 54 -8.71 -2.55 -6.53
N LEU A 55 -7.89 -1.59 -6.97
CA LEU A 55 -6.55 -1.89 -7.48
C LEU A 55 -5.56 -2.22 -6.36
N PHE A 56 -5.73 -1.61 -5.18
CA PHE A 56 -4.91 -1.93 -4.00
C PHE A 56 -5.20 -3.35 -3.50
N ASN A 57 -6.49 -3.69 -3.36
CA ASN A 57 -6.95 -5.01 -2.90
C ASN A 57 -6.93 -6.09 -4.00
N GLY A 58 -6.62 -5.69 -5.23
CA GLY A 58 -6.65 -6.57 -6.39
C GLY A 58 -5.58 -7.66 -6.36
N LEU A 59 -5.84 -8.70 -7.17
CA LEU A 59 -4.94 -9.83 -7.39
C LEU A 59 -4.12 -9.62 -8.67
N LEU A 60 -2.98 -10.30 -8.73
CA LEU A 60 -2.22 -10.53 -9.96
C LEU A 60 -2.82 -11.73 -10.72
N GLU A 61 -2.38 -11.95 -11.96
CA GLU A 61 -2.83 -13.08 -12.80
C GLU A 61 -2.60 -14.45 -12.13
N ASN A 62 -1.54 -14.58 -11.34
CA ASN A 62 -1.23 -15.79 -10.59
C ASN A 62 -2.00 -15.91 -9.25
N GLY A 63 -2.99 -15.05 -9.00
CA GLY A 63 -3.81 -15.06 -7.79
C GLY A 63 -3.16 -14.43 -6.56
N ALA A 64 -1.90 -13.97 -6.64
CA ALA A 64 -1.24 -13.30 -5.53
C ALA A 64 -1.83 -11.89 -5.29
N ARG A 65 -1.90 -11.45 -4.03
CA ARG A 65 -2.31 -10.07 -3.70
C ARG A 65 -1.28 -9.06 -4.20
N ARG A 66 -1.75 -7.96 -4.78
CA ARG A 66 -0.85 -6.84 -5.16
C ARG A 66 -0.15 -6.24 -3.94
N PHE A 67 -0.90 -6.04 -2.87
CA PHE A 67 -0.42 -5.68 -1.54
C PHE A 67 -0.85 -6.77 -0.56
N ALA A 68 0.09 -7.61 -0.13
CA ALA A 68 -0.17 -8.63 0.87
C ALA A 68 -0.04 -8.04 2.27
N PRO A 69 -0.96 -8.30 3.21
CA PRO A 69 -0.75 -7.94 4.61
C PRO A 69 0.49 -8.65 5.16
N LEU A 70 1.19 -7.98 6.07
CA LEU A 70 2.36 -8.49 6.78
C LEU A 70 2.00 -9.11 8.13
#